data_AF-A0A8J3U5M9-F1
#
_entry.id   AF-A0A8J3U5M9-F1
#
_cell.length_a   1.000
_cell.length_b   1.000
_cell.length_c   1.000
_cell.angle_alpha   90.00
_cell.angle_beta   90.00
_cell.angle_gamma   90.00
#
_symmetry.space_group_name_H-M   'P 1'
#
loop_
_entity.id
_entity.type
_entity.pdbx_description
1 polymer ?
#
loop_
_entity_poly.entity_id
_entity_poly.type
_entity_poly.pdbx_seq_one_letter_code
_entity_poly.pdbx_strand_id
1 'polypeptide(L)'
;MLQTTILAFLAGALGANATPHFVKGITKEHYPTAFGSSPLINLIGGWILYVITALLVIRADMTSHPAPAFVAASLGVLLMGVFHAHVGAFGRKVPDADGSGDVIGL
;
A
#
# COMPACT_ATOMS: atom_id res chain seq x y z
N MET A 1 -4.29 -24.36 -2.16
CA MET A 1 -3.33 -24.14 -1.04
C MET A 1 -2.22 -23.16 -1.43
N LEU A 2 -1.15 -23.54 -2.17
CA LEU A 2 -0.03 -22.61 -2.49
C LEU A 2 -0.47 -21.34 -3.23
N GLN A 3 -1.29 -21.49 -4.29
CA GLN A 3 -1.87 -20.36 -5.01
C GLN A 3 -2.64 -19.42 -4.07
N THR A 4 -3.49 -19.97 -3.20
CA THR A 4 -4.27 -19.21 -2.21
C THR A 4 -3.36 -18.44 -1.26
N THR A 5 -2.31 -19.09 -0.74
CA THR A 5 -1.33 -18.44 0.14
C THR A 5 -0.65 -17.27 -0.58
N ILE A 6 -0.16 -17.46 -1.79
CA ILE A 6 0.53 -16.40 -2.56
C ILE A 6 -0.43 -15.24 -2.86
N LEU A 7 -1.61 -15.53 -3.40
CA LEU A 7 -2.57 -14.49 -3.79
C LEU A 7 -3.12 -13.75 -2.57
N ALA A 8 -3.39 -14.44 -1.46
CA ALA A 8 -3.84 -13.81 -0.22
C ALA A 8 -2.74 -12.93 0.40
N PHE A 9 -1.48 -13.37 0.38
CA PHE A 9 -0.34 -12.55 0.80
C PHE A 9 -0.23 -11.27 -0.03
N LEU A 10 -0.29 -11.40 -1.36
CA LEU A 10 -0.25 -10.24 -2.27
C LEU A 10 -1.45 -9.31 -2.07
N ALA A 11 -2.65 -9.86 -1.86
CA ALA A 11 -3.84 -9.08 -1.55
C ALA A 11 -3.68 -8.27 -0.26
N GLY A 12 -3.16 -8.89 0.79
CA GLY A 12 -2.86 -8.20 2.05
C GLY A 12 -1.86 -7.06 1.87
N ALA A 13 -0.74 -7.32 1.18
CA ALA A 13 0.30 -6.32 0.94
C ALA A 13 -0.20 -5.16 0.07
N LEU A 14 -0.89 -5.45 -1.04
CA LEU A 14 -1.40 -4.41 -1.95
C LEU A 14 -2.55 -3.62 -1.35
N GLY A 15 -3.44 -4.27 -0.58
CA GLY A 15 -4.53 -3.59 0.11
C GLY A 15 -4.03 -2.63 1.20
N ALA A 16 -3.03 -3.07 1.98
CA ALA A 16 -2.36 -2.20 2.93
C ALA A 16 -1.61 -1.06 2.22
N ASN A 17 -1.00 -1.30 1.06
CA ASN A 17 -0.37 -0.24 0.26
C ASN A 17 -1.38 0.75 -0.32
N ALA A 18 -2.56 0.28 -0.72
CA ALA A 18 -3.62 1.12 -1.26
C ALA A 18 -4.08 2.19 -0.25
N THR A 19 -4.05 1.85 1.04
CA THR A 19 -4.62 2.65 2.13
C THR A 19 -4.03 4.06 2.21
N PRO A 20 -2.71 4.27 2.39
CA PRO A 20 -2.16 5.62 2.49
C PRO A 20 -2.38 6.45 1.21
N HIS A 21 -2.23 5.85 0.02
CA HIS A 21 -2.50 6.54 -1.24
C HIS A 21 -3.96 7.00 -1.34
N PHE A 22 -4.90 6.11 -1.07
CA PHE A 22 -6.33 6.44 -1.13
C PHE A 22 -6.71 7.51 -0.10
N VAL A 23 -6.29 7.33 1.16
CA VAL A 23 -6.58 8.26 2.26
C VAL A 23 -6.02 9.64 1.95
N LYS A 24 -4.74 9.74 1.56
CA LYS A 24 -4.11 11.03 1.22
C LYS A 24 -4.77 11.69 0.01
N GLY A 25 -5.23 10.88 -0.95
CA GLY A 25 -5.98 11.38 -2.09
C GLY A 25 -7.32 12.03 -1.70
N ILE A 26 -8.14 11.35 -0.88
CA ILE A 26 -9.44 11.89 -0.44
C ILE A 26 -9.30 13.02 0.59
N THR A 27 -8.21 13.07 1.36
CA THR A 27 -7.93 14.14 2.32
C THR A 27 -7.22 15.35 1.72
N LYS A 28 -6.97 15.34 0.40
CA LYS A 28 -6.29 16.42 -0.35
C LYS A 28 -4.85 16.69 0.13
N GLU A 29 -4.17 15.65 0.59
CA GLU A 29 -2.79 15.74 1.06
C GLU A 29 -1.81 15.21 -0.01
N HIS A 30 -0.64 15.83 -0.09
CA HIS A 30 0.42 15.33 -0.94
C HIS A 30 1.08 14.09 -0.32
N TYR A 31 1.29 13.08 -1.16
CA TYR A 31 1.94 11.84 -0.76
C TYR A 31 2.79 11.29 -1.91
N PRO A 32 4.09 11.03 -1.72
CA PRO A 32 4.96 10.57 -2.79
C PRO A 32 4.50 9.25 -3.44
N THR A 33 4.45 9.24 -4.77
CA THR A 33 4.20 8.03 -5.58
C THR A 33 5.11 8.05 -6.82
N ALA A 34 5.23 6.90 -7.51
CA ALA A 34 5.99 6.79 -8.75
C ALA A 34 5.49 7.71 -9.89
N PHE A 35 4.23 8.18 -9.81
CA PHE A 35 3.60 8.99 -10.85
C PHE A 35 3.41 10.45 -10.44
N GLY A 36 3.92 10.85 -9.27
CA GLY A 36 3.78 12.20 -8.72
C GLY A 36 3.17 12.22 -7.32
N SER A 37 3.09 13.40 -6.71
CA SER A 37 2.66 13.55 -5.31
C SER A 37 1.26 14.13 -5.14
N SER A 38 0.54 14.46 -6.23
CA SER A 38 -0.74 15.17 -6.13
C SER A 38 -1.84 14.30 -5.50
N PRO A 39 -2.84 14.91 -4.83
CA PRO A 39 -3.93 14.15 -4.23
C PRO A 39 -4.73 13.32 -5.24
N LEU A 40 -4.98 13.84 -6.45
CA LEU A 40 -5.73 13.11 -7.47
C LEU A 40 -4.97 11.84 -7.93
N ILE A 41 -3.65 11.94 -8.11
CA ILE A 41 -2.82 10.79 -8.48
C ILE A 41 -2.83 9.74 -7.37
N ASN A 42 -2.75 10.17 -6.11
CA ASN A 42 -2.84 9.29 -4.95
C ASN A 42 -4.21 8.60 -4.83
N LEU A 43 -5.31 9.34 -5.05
CA LEU A 43 -6.65 8.78 -5.07
C LEU A 43 -6.78 7.68 -6.13
N ILE A 44 -6.41 7.98 -7.36
CA ILE A 44 -6.52 7.04 -8.49
C ILE A 44 -5.61 5.83 -8.25
N GLY A 45 -4.36 6.05 -7.82
CA GLY A 45 -3.41 4.97 -7.52
C GLY A 45 -3.89 4.05 -6.39
N GLY A 46 -4.36 4.62 -5.29
CA GLY A 46 -4.93 3.86 -4.17
C GLY A 46 -6.18 3.09 -4.58
N TRP A 47 -7.07 3.71 -5.36
CA TRP A 47 -8.26 3.06 -5.89
C TRP A 47 -7.92 1.87 -6.81
N ILE A 48 -6.98 2.03 -7.74
CA ILE A 48 -6.51 0.94 -8.60
C ILE A 48 -5.94 -0.22 -7.78
N LEU A 49 -5.14 0.07 -6.74
CA LEU A 49 -4.60 -0.97 -5.85
C LEU A 49 -5.70 -1.71 -5.08
N TYR A 50 -6.77 -1.02 -4.66
CA TYR A 50 -7.94 -1.69 -4.08
C TYR A 50 -8.66 -2.59 -5.08
N VAL A 51 -8.84 -2.15 -6.33
CA VAL A 51 -9.44 -3.00 -7.38
C VAL A 51 -8.58 -4.25 -7.60
N ILE A 52 -7.27 -4.12 -7.70
CA ILE A 52 -6.35 -5.26 -7.84
C ILE A 52 -6.45 -6.19 -6.61
N THR A 53 -6.51 -5.63 -5.41
CA THR A 53 -6.69 -6.39 -4.16
C THR A 53 -7.97 -7.22 -4.18
N ALA A 54 -9.10 -6.63 -4.60
CA ALA A 54 -10.37 -7.34 -4.72
C ALA A 54 -10.30 -8.48 -5.75
N LEU A 55 -9.66 -8.25 -6.90
CA LEU A 55 -9.45 -9.29 -7.91
C LEU A 55 -8.59 -10.44 -7.39
N LEU A 56 -7.55 -10.16 -6.61
CA LEU A 56 -6.72 -11.18 -5.98
C LEU A 56 -7.51 -12.00 -4.95
N VAL A 57 -8.33 -11.36 -4.12
CA VAL A 57 -9.19 -12.06 -3.14
C VAL A 57 -10.16 -13.00 -3.85
N ILE A 58 -10.83 -12.54 -4.91
CA ILE A 58 -11.75 -13.37 -5.70
C ILE A 58 -11.02 -14.58 -6.28
N ARG A 59 -9.77 -14.41 -6.75
CA ARG A 59 -9.00 -15.46 -7.41
C ARG A 59 -8.24 -16.38 -6.46
N ALA A 60 -8.05 -15.99 -5.21
CA ALA A 60 -7.32 -16.73 -4.20
C ALA A 60 -8.08 -17.95 -3.66
N ASP A 61 -9.39 -18.04 -3.86
CA ASP A 61 -10.22 -19.13 -3.32
C ASP A 61 -10.06 -19.25 -1.79
N MET A 62 -10.14 -18.10 -1.10
CA MET A 62 -9.88 -18.01 0.34
C MET A 62 -10.91 -18.79 1.17
N THR A 63 -12.13 -18.97 0.66
CA THR A 63 -13.20 -19.72 1.33
C THR A 63 -12.89 -21.21 1.45
N SER A 64 -12.18 -21.78 0.49
CA SER A 64 -11.80 -23.21 0.51
C SER A 64 -10.57 -23.46 1.39
N HIS A 65 -9.79 -22.42 1.69
CA HIS A 65 -8.57 -22.50 2.50
C HIS A 65 -8.45 -21.32 3.48
N PRO A 66 -9.39 -21.17 4.43
CA PRO A 66 -9.53 -19.95 5.21
C PRO A 66 -8.34 -19.66 6.14
N ALA A 67 -7.82 -20.68 6.82
CA ALA A 67 -6.68 -20.53 7.74
C ALA A 67 -5.39 -20.05 7.03
N PRO A 68 -4.88 -20.75 5.99
CA PRO A 68 -3.67 -20.28 5.29
C PRO A 68 -3.90 -18.95 4.57
N ALA A 69 -5.10 -18.69 4.04
CA ALA A 69 -5.43 -17.41 3.43
C ALA A 69 -5.37 -16.26 4.45
N PHE A 70 -5.96 -16.45 5.64
CA PHE A 70 -5.95 -15.47 6.71
C PHE A 70 -4.54 -15.16 7.19
N VAL A 71 -3.74 -16.20 7.47
CA VAL A 71 -2.34 -16.03 7.90
C VAL A 71 -1.54 -15.27 6.84
N ALA A 72 -1.63 -15.69 5.57
CA ALA A 72 -0.90 -15.08 4.47
C ALA A 72 -1.28 -13.61 4.26
N ALA A 73 -2.58 -13.30 4.21
CA ALA A 73 -3.06 -11.92 4.07
C ALA A 73 -2.63 -11.04 5.25
N SER A 74 -2.72 -11.55 6.48
CA SER A 74 -2.27 -10.84 7.68
C SER A 74 -0.78 -10.53 7.64
N LEU A 75 0.05 -11.47 7.20
CA LEU A 75 1.49 -11.25 7.01
C LEU A 75 1.78 -10.23 5.91
N GLY A 76 1.02 -10.24 4.81
CA GLY A 76 1.14 -9.24 3.75
C GLY A 76 0.80 -7.82 4.26
N VAL A 77 -0.29 -7.69 5.02
CA VAL A 77 -0.66 -6.43 5.68
C VAL A 77 0.44 -5.96 6.64
N LEU A 78 0.93 -6.86 7.51
CA LEU A 78 1.98 -6.54 8.47
C LEU A 78 3.26 -6.08 7.77
N LEU A 79 3.69 -6.79 6.72
CA LEU A 79 4.87 -6.44 5.94
C LEU A 79 4.74 -5.02 5.38
N MET A 80 3.61 -4.69 4.76
CA MET A 80 3.43 -3.37 4.16
C MET A 80 3.21 -2.27 5.21
N GLY A 81 2.59 -2.59 6.35
CA GLY A 81 2.47 -1.70 7.48
C GLY A 81 3.83 -1.35 8.08
N VAL A 82 4.71 -2.35 8.29
CA VAL A 82 6.09 -2.15 8.75
C VAL A 82 6.88 -1.32 7.74
N PHE A 83 6.75 -1.60 6.44
CA PHE A 83 7.38 -0.81 5.39
C PHE A 83 6.99 0.67 5.49
N HIS A 84 5.70 0.97 5.62
CA HIS A 84 5.23 2.35 5.78
C HIS A 84 5.66 2.99 7.11
N ALA A 85 5.74 2.21 8.18
CA ALA A 85 6.18 2.70 9.49
C ALA A 85 7.68 3.05 9.53
N HIS A 86 8.53 2.33 8.79
CA HIS A 86 9.99 2.54 8.79
C HIS A 86 10.47 3.41 7.63
N VAL A 87 10.03 3.12 6.41
CA VAL A 87 10.52 3.78 5.18
C VAL A 87 9.63 4.97 4.81
N GLY A 88 8.33 4.91 5.17
CA GLY A 88 7.34 5.87 4.70
C GLY A 88 6.97 5.63 3.24
N ALA A 89 6.62 6.70 2.53
CA ALA A 89 6.33 6.65 1.10
C ALA A 89 7.63 6.60 0.29
N PHE A 90 7.65 5.85 -0.82
CA PHE A 90 8.74 5.93 -1.80
C PHE A 90 8.95 7.39 -2.25
N GLY A 91 10.09 7.98 -1.88
CA GLY A 91 10.45 9.37 -2.22
C GLY A 91 10.18 10.41 -1.12
N ARG A 92 9.71 10.01 0.07
CA ARG A 92 9.62 10.93 1.22
C ARG A 92 11.03 11.15 1.79
N LYS A 93 11.57 12.37 1.65
CA LYS A 93 12.77 12.78 2.41
C LYS A 93 12.37 12.95 3.88
N VAL A 94 13.06 12.26 4.79
CA VAL A 94 12.97 12.54 6.22
C VAL A 94 13.70 13.88 6.44
N PRO A 95 13.07 14.89 7.07
CA PRO A 95 13.79 16.10 7.44
C PRO A 95 14.94 15.73 8.38
N ASP A 96 16.13 16.29 8.17
CA ASP A 96 17.23 16.17 9.13
C ASP A 96 16.79 16.67 10.51
N ALA A 97 17.46 16.21 11.58
CA ALA A 97 17.06 16.47 12.96
C ALA A 97 17.03 17.98 13.35
N ASP A 98 17.56 18.85 12.50
CA ASP A 98 17.55 20.31 12.62
C ASP A 98 16.47 21.00 11.75
N GLY A 99 15.68 20.25 10.98
CA GLY A 99 14.58 20.75 10.17
C GLY A 99 14.98 21.34 8.82
N SER A 100 16.24 21.31 8.39
CA SER A 100 16.65 21.81 7.07
C SER A 100 16.45 20.75 5.97
N GLY A 101 15.19 20.43 5.66
CA GLY A 101 14.85 19.66 4.47
C GLY A 101 14.84 20.56 3.23
N ASP A 102 15.97 20.64 2.54
CA ASP A 102 16.27 21.54 1.43
C ASP A 102 15.23 21.51 0.29
N VAL A 103 14.68 22.69 -0.02
CA VAL A 103 13.80 22.94 -1.17
C VAL A 103 14.70 23.05 -2.41
N ILE A 104 15.07 21.92 -2.98
CA ILE A 104 15.67 21.92 -4.32
C ILE A 104 14.53 21.78 -5.31
N GLY A 105 14.10 22.94 -5.83
CA GLY A 105 13.20 23.01 -6.96
C GLY A 105 13.81 22.31 -8.17
N LEU A 106 13.02 21.44 -8.78
CA LEU A 106 12.84 21.23 -10.22
C LEU A 106 11.51 20.46 -10.39
#